data_AF-A0A450Z867-F1
#
_entry.id   AF-A0A450Z867-F1
#
_cell.length_a   1.000
_cell.length_b   1.000
_cell.length_c   1.000
_cell.angle_alpha   90.00
_cell.angle_beta   90.00
_cell.angle_gamma   90.00
#
_symmetry.space_group_name_H-M   'P 1'
#
loop_
_entity.id
_entity.type
_entity.pdbx_description
1 polymer ?
#
loop_
_entity_poly.entity_id
_entity_poly.type
_entity_poly.pdbx_seq_one_letter_code
_entity_poly.pdbx_strand_id
1 'polypeptide(L)'
;MLSGEGCMKALFKVIKATAGSRGLGRVFITGVSPVVMSDLTSAYNVAENIYLFPQFNALCGFHEREISTLMALVVKECRLPESRSDEAVEIMRTFYNGYRFSQDAEQHVYNPTLALYFLKAFQRDCRYPREILDSNLAMDRGKMHYIARMPQGRALIFDALADDGSVRIHKLADRFGVEDMLHAPKDTGFVASLLYYFGILTQGGVTPYGKLILTIPNLVIRKLYAETIREILLPEGKESDMVRRAADALYEHGEIQPLCDFVEKKYFKVFSNRDYASANELTVKTAFLTLLFNDTLYIMESEAEIERGHADLTLIVRPDMRQYRILDILIEFKFVSLDEAGFDGKALEKMDTEALRALPAVQRKQREAEAGLARYREKLNRKFGDVLRLKSFSV
;
A
#
# COMPACT_ATOMS: atom_id res chain seq x y z
N MET A 1 -21.16 -16.59 -14.56
CA MET A 1 -21.65 -15.78 -13.43
C MET A 1 -23.13 -16.00 -13.13
N LEU A 2 -24.03 -16.09 -14.12
CA LEU A 2 -25.50 -16.23 -13.90
C LEU A 2 -25.96 -17.50 -13.16
N SER A 3 -25.24 -18.64 -13.25
CA SER A 3 -25.64 -19.89 -12.57
C SER A 3 -25.42 -19.86 -11.05
N GLY A 4 -24.36 -19.19 -10.56
CA GLY A 4 -24.06 -19.09 -9.13
C GLY A 4 -25.03 -18.15 -8.39
N GLU A 5 -25.46 -17.09 -9.07
CA GLU A 5 -26.44 -16.12 -8.53
C GLU A 5 -27.79 -16.78 -8.24
N GLY A 6 -28.25 -17.67 -9.12
CA GLY A 6 -29.47 -18.45 -8.92
C GLY A 6 -29.41 -19.38 -7.71
N CYS A 7 -28.25 -20.02 -7.47
CA CYS A 7 -28.04 -20.88 -6.30
C CYS A 7 -28.06 -20.09 -4.99
N MET A 8 -27.37 -18.94 -4.93
CA MET A 8 -27.36 -18.08 -3.75
C MET A 8 -28.73 -17.48 -3.46
N LYS A 9 -29.47 -17.03 -4.50
CA LYS A 9 -30.86 -16.55 -4.36
C LYS A 9 -31.76 -17.63 -3.77
N ALA A 10 -31.66 -18.86 -4.27
CA ALA A 10 -32.44 -19.98 -3.76
C ALA A 10 -32.14 -20.27 -2.28
N LEU A 11 -30.85 -20.32 -1.91
CA LEU A 11 -30.41 -20.52 -0.53
C LEU A 11 -30.97 -19.46 0.41
N PHE A 12 -30.78 -18.17 0.09
CA PHE A 12 -31.24 -17.09 0.96
C PHE A 12 -32.77 -17.00 1.05
N LYS A 13 -33.49 -17.36 -0.02
CA LYS A 13 -34.96 -17.48 0.03
C LYS A 13 -35.41 -18.55 1.03
N VAL A 14 -34.72 -19.69 1.08
CA VAL A 14 -34.98 -20.75 2.07
C VAL A 14 -34.69 -20.25 3.47
N ILE A 15 -33.50 -19.67 3.69
CA ILE A 15 -33.09 -19.12 5.00
C ILE A 15 -34.15 -18.12 5.51
N LYS A 16 -34.57 -17.18 4.66
CA LYS A 16 -35.61 -16.19 5.00
C LYS A 16 -36.93 -16.84 5.38
N ALA A 17 -37.38 -17.85 4.61
CA ALA A 17 -38.63 -18.54 4.88
C ALA A 17 -38.59 -19.36 6.18
N THR A 18 -37.40 -19.80 6.61
CA THR A 18 -37.21 -20.55 7.85
C THR A 18 -36.94 -19.68 9.08
N ALA A 19 -36.46 -18.46 8.87
CA ALA A 19 -36.16 -17.51 9.94
C ALA A 19 -37.43 -17.17 10.76
N GLY A 20 -37.32 -17.22 12.08
CA GLY A 20 -38.39 -16.91 13.03
C GLY A 20 -39.41 -18.04 13.24
N SER A 21 -40.13 -18.46 12.19
CA SER A 21 -41.34 -19.31 12.34
C SER A 21 -41.12 -20.82 12.19
N ARG A 22 -39.96 -21.27 11.68
CA ARG A 22 -39.70 -22.70 11.36
C ARG A 22 -38.36 -23.22 11.89
N GLY A 23 -37.91 -22.71 13.04
CA GLY A 23 -36.78 -23.28 13.78
C GLY A 23 -35.43 -22.59 13.57
N LEU A 24 -35.31 -21.60 12.67
CA LEU A 24 -34.09 -20.80 12.54
C LEU A 24 -34.22 -19.49 13.33
N GLY A 25 -33.62 -19.41 14.51
CA GLY A 25 -33.79 -18.28 15.42
C GLY A 25 -32.98 -17.03 15.05
N ARG A 26 -31.73 -17.21 14.58
CA ARG A 26 -30.82 -16.12 14.19
C ARG A 26 -29.93 -16.56 13.04
N VAL A 27 -29.55 -15.61 12.19
CA VAL A 27 -28.65 -15.84 11.06
C VAL A 27 -27.57 -14.77 11.11
N PHE A 28 -26.31 -15.22 11.07
CA PHE A 28 -25.15 -14.34 10.97
C PHE A 28 -24.39 -14.67 9.69
N ILE A 29 -24.08 -13.66 8.89
CA ILE A 29 -23.49 -13.81 7.55
C ILE A 29 -22.16 -13.05 7.54
N THR A 30 -21.09 -13.71 7.12
CA THR A 30 -19.75 -13.12 6.96
C THR A 30 -19.21 -13.40 5.56
N GLY A 31 -18.24 -12.60 5.11
CA GLY A 31 -17.52 -12.85 3.86
C GLY A 31 -18.34 -12.59 2.58
N VAL A 32 -19.51 -11.97 2.70
CA VAL A 32 -20.34 -11.55 1.57
C VAL A 32 -20.17 -10.05 1.38
N SER A 33 -19.61 -9.64 0.24
CA SER A 33 -19.51 -8.22 -0.07
C SER A 33 -20.89 -7.63 -0.37
N PRO A 34 -21.09 -6.31 -0.16
CA PRO A 34 -22.33 -5.66 -0.55
C PRO A 34 -22.70 -5.86 -2.02
N VAL A 35 -21.71 -6.12 -2.89
CA VAL A 35 -21.88 -6.51 -4.31
C VAL A 35 -22.80 -7.72 -4.46
N VAL A 36 -22.50 -8.79 -3.72
CA VAL A 36 -23.27 -10.03 -3.78
C VAL A 36 -24.63 -9.85 -3.10
N MET A 37 -24.71 -9.02 -2.06
CA MET A 37 -25.96 -8.77 -1.34
C MET A 37 -26.97 -7.95 -2.14
N SER A 38 -26.54 -6.95 -2.93
CA SER A 38 -27.45 -6.09 -3.72
C SER A 38 -28.33 -6.90 -4.67
N ASP A 39 -27.78 -7.89 -5.36
CA ASP A 39 -28.55 -8.74 -6.27
C ASP A 39 -29.42 -9.76 -5.54
N LEU A 40 -29.11 -10.03 -4.27
CA LEU A 40 -29.88 -10.86 -3.35
C LEU A 40 -30.94 -10.06 -2.58
N THR A 41 -30.99 -8.73 -2.69
CA THR A 41 -31.87 -7.89 -1.85
C THR A 41 -33.34 -8.25 -1.98
N SER A 42 -33.83 -8.66 -3.16
CA SER A 42 -35.22 -9.13 -3.29
C SER A 42 -35.47 -10.45 -2.55
N ALA A 43 -34.45 -11.31 -2.43
CA ALA A 43 -34.51 -12.59 -1.73
C ALA A 43 -34.28 -12.47 -0.21
N TYR A 44 -33.49 -11.49 0.25
CA TYR A 44 -33.04 -11.37 1.66
C TYR A 44 -33.01 -9.93 2.22
N ASN A 45 -34.01 -9.10 1.90
CA ASN A 45 -34.18 -7.73 2.43
C ASN A 45 -34.39 -7.60 3.96
N VAL A 46 -34.29 -8.69 4.71
CA VAL A 46 -34.44 -8.71 6.18
C VAL A 46 -33.09 -8.64 6.91
N ALA A 47 -31.98 -8.68 6.18
CA ALA A 47 -30.65 -8.57 6.77
C ALA A 47 -30.31 -7.14 7.18
N GLU A 48 -29.65 -7.02 8.33
CA GLU A 48 -29.04 -5.80 8.82
C GLU A 48 -27.53 -5.83 8.57
N ASN A 49 -27.00 -4.76 7.97
CA ASN A 49 -25.57 -4.61 7.73
C ASN A 49 -24.90 -3.99 8.96
N ILE A 50 -24.09 -4.78 9.67
CA ILE A 50 -23.47 -4.35 10.94
C ILE A 50 -21.95 -4.07 10.81
N TYR A 51 -21.38 -4.21 9.61
CA TYR A 51 -19.92 -4.19 9.40
C TYR A 51 -19.25 -2.83 9.66
N LEU A 52 -20.01 -1.74 9.71
CA LEU A 52 -19.50 -0.40 10.07
C LEU A 52 -19.68 -0.08 11.55
N PHE A 53 -20.35 -0.95 12.33
CA PHE A 53 -20.55 -0.66 13.75
C PHE A 53 -19.25 -0.90 14.52
N PRO A 54 -18.82 0.04 15.38
CA PRO A 54 -17.51 -0.01 16.02
C PRO A 54 -17.32 -1.26 16.91
N GLN A 55 -18.38 -1.78 17.53
CA GLN A 55 -18.32 -3.00 18.34
C GLN A 55 -17.96 -4.26 17.54
N PHE A 56 -18.09 -4.25 16.20
CA PHE A 56 -17.70 -5.35 15.33
C PHE A 56 -16.40 -5.10 14.57
N ASN A 57 -15.71 -3.97 14.82
CA ASN A 57 -14.47 -3.63 14.13
C ASN A 57 -13.39 -4.72 14.28
N ALA A 58 -13.30 -5.36 15.44
CA ALA A 58 -12.32 -6.41 15.70
C ALA A 58 -12.77 -7.82 15.30
N LEU A 59 -14.01 -7.99 14.82
CA LEU A 59 -14.61 -9.32 14.62
C LEU A 59 -13.81 -10.21 13.66
N CYS A 60 -13.18 -9.62 12.65
CA CYS A 60 -12.48 -10.32 11.58
C CYS A 60 -10.94 -10.11 11.64
N GLY A 61 -10.40 -9.79 12.81
CA GLY A 61 -8.99 -9.46 12.98
C GLY A 61 -8.43 -9.85 14.35
N PHE A 62 -7.12 -9.78 14.51
CA PHE A 62 -6.48 -9.92 15.82
C PHE A 62 -6.04 -8.56 16.37
N HIS A 63 -6.05 -8.41 17.68
CA HIS A 63 -5.42 -7.29 18.36
C HIS A 63 -3.92 -7.54 18.57
N GLU A 64 -3.16 -6.45 18.70
CA GLU A 64 -1.71 -6.53 18.94
C GLU A 64 -1.33 -7.32 20.19
N ARG A 65 -2.15 -7.24 21.25
CA ARG A 65 -1.94 -8.02 22.48
C ARG A 65 -2.01 -9.53 22.24
N GLU A 66 -2.88 -9.98 21.33
CA GLU A 66 -3.04 -11.39 20.99
C GLU A 66 -1.83 -11.85 20.19
N ILE A 67 -1.39 -11.05 19.22
CA ILE A 67 -0.16 -11.30 18.45
C ILE A 67 1.05 -11.36 19.37
N SER A 68 1.20 -10.40 20.28
CA SER A 68 2.33 -10.34 21.23
C SER A 68 2.36 -11.55 22.16
N THR A 69 1.20 -11.99 22.63
CA THR A 69 1.09 -13.19 23.49
C THR A 69 1.53 -14.45 22.74
N LEU A 70 1.05 -14.63 21.50
CA LEU A 70 1.44 -15.76 20.66
C LEU A 70 2.93 -15.71 20.31
N MET A 71 3.47 -14.52 20.05
CA MET A 71 4.87 -14.33 19.71
C MET A 71 5.79 -14.73 20.86
N ALA A 72 5.46 -14.31 22.09
CA ALA A 72 6.22 -14.69 23.29
C ALA A 72 6.25 -16.21 23.50
N LEU A 73 5.14 -16.91 23.21
CA LEU A 73 5.08 -18.37 23.27
C LEU A 73 6.01 -19.02 22.24
N VAL A 74 5.99 -18.55 20.99
CA VAL A 74 6.85 -19.05 19.91
C VAL A 74 8.34 -18.82 20.23
N VAL A 75 8.71 -17.61 20.67
CA VAL A 75 10.09 -17.26 21.04
C VAL A 75 10.61 -18.16 22.17
N LYS A 76 9.76 -18.42 23.18
CA LYS A 76 10.09 -19.33 24.28
C LYS A 76 10.26 -20.78 23.81
N GLU A 77 9.37 -21.27 22.96
CA GLU A 77 9.45 -22.62 22.37
C GLU A 77 10.74 -22.80 21.56
N CYS A 78 11.08 -21.80 20.75
CA CYS A 78 12.30 -21.75 19.93
C CYS A 78 13.58 -21.43 20.72
N ARG A 79 13.48 -21.15 22.03
CA ARG A 79 14.61 -20.75 22.91
C ARG A 79 15.40 -19.54 22.37
N LEU A 80 14.69 -18.58 21.80
CA LEU A 80 15.26 -17.34 21.29
C LEU A 80 15.26 -16.25 22.38
N PRO A 81 16.10 -15.20 22.26
CA PRO A 81 16.05 -14.06 23.17
C PRO A 81 14.69 -13.35 23.14
N GLU A 82 14.23 -12.84 24.29
CA GLU A 82 12.93 -12.15 24.39
C GLU A 82 12.81 -10.95 23.44
N SER A 83 13.93 -10.27 23.14
CA SER A 83 13.98 -9.16 22.18
C SER A 83 13.54 -9.55 20.76
N ARG A 84 13.57 -10.85 20.40
CA ARG A 84 13.03 -11.34 19.13
C ARG A 84 11.51 -11.25 19.08
N SER A 85 10.83 -11.29 20.22
CA SER A 85 9.38 -11.10 20.27
C SER A 85 9.02 -9.70 19.83
N ASP A 86 9.67 -8.69 20.40
CA ASP A 86 9.40 -7.27 20.09
C ASP A 86 9.71 -6.95 18.62
N GLU A 87 10.84 -7.44 18.11
CA GLU A 87 11.24 -7.31 16.71
C GLU A 87 10.21 -7.94 15.75
N ALA A 88 9.74 -9.15 16.07
CA ALA A 88 8.75 -9.84 15.25
C ALA A 88 7.37 -9.15 15.30
N VAL A 89 6.96 -8.65 16.47
CA VAL A 89 5.72 -7.86 16.61
C VAL A 89 5.82 -6.56 15.81
N GLU A 90 6.96 -5.85 15.83
CA GLU A 90 7.16 -4.65 15.01
C GLU A 90 7.05 -4.94 13.51
N ILE A 91 7.68 -6.03 13.04
CA ILE A 91 7.53 -6.49 11.64
C ILE A 91 6.06 -6.78 11.32
N MET A 92 5.38 -7.59 12.14
CA MET A 92 3.97 -7.92 11.90
C MET A 92 3.08 -6.68 11.94
N ARG A 93 3.38 -5.69 12.79
CA ARG A 93 2.65 -4.42 12.87
C ARG A 93 2.74 -3.69 11.53
N THR A 94 3.94 -3.57 10.98
CA THR A 94 4.18 -2.85 9.72
C THR A 94 3.60 -3.56 8.50
N PHE A 95 3.66 -4.89 8.45
CA PHE A 95 3.20 -5.66 7.29
C PHE A 95 1.74 -6.10 7.33
N TYR A 96 1.16 -6.31 8.52
CA TYR A 96 -0.14 -7.00 8.64
C TYR A 96 -1.21 -6.27 9.47
N ASN A 97 -0.85 -5.26 10.26
CA ASN A 97 -1.81 -4.45 11.02
C ASN A 97 -2.40 -3.32 10.17
N GLY A 98 -3.19 -2.44 10.78
CA GLY A 98 -3.67 -1.19 10.19
C GLY A 98 -5.11 -1.22 9.68
N TYR A 99 -5.76 -2.39 9.66
CA TYR A 99 -7.16 -2.46 9.25
C TYR A 99 -8.09 -1.84 10.30
N ARG A 100 -9.02 -1.00 9.83
CA ARG A 100 -10.13 -0.45 10.58
C ARG A 100 -11.37 -0.35 9.69
N PHE A 101 -12.49 -0.90 10.16
CA PHE A 101 -13.72 -1.03 9.39
C PHE A 101 -14.82 -0.06 9.83
N SER A 102 -14.63 0.64 10.95
CA SER A 102 -15.54 1.68 11.42
C SER A 102 -14.81 3.00 11.59
N GLN A 103 -15.44 4.10 11.19
CA GLN A 103 -14.90 5.45 11.44
C GLN A 103 -14.81 5.78 12.94
N ASP A 104 -15.70 5.15 13.75
CA ASP A 104 -15.83 5.38 15.19
C ASP A 104 -15.01 4.37 16.01
N ALA A 105 -14.21 3.53 15.35
CA ALA A 105 -13.30 2.61 16.02
C ALA A 105 -11.94 3.26 16.26
N GLU A 106 -11.39 3.04 17.44
CA GLU A 106 -10.05 3.51 17.80
C GLU A 106 -8.95 2.50 17.44
N GLN A 107 -9.30 1.21 17.46
CA GLN A 107 -8.31 0.14 17.37
C GLN A 107 -8.18 -0.39 15.94
N HIS A 108 -6.93 -0.57 15.51
CA HIS A 108 -6.62 -1.33 14.31
C HIS A 108 -6.55 -2.82 14.62
N VAL A 109 -6.75 -3.64 13.59
CA VAL A 109 -6.60 -5.09 13.67
C VAL A 109 -5.68 -5.65 12.61
N TYR A 110 -5.05 -6.75 12.96
CA TYR A 110 -4.20 -7.55 12.09
C TYR A 110 -5.05 -8.41 11.17
N ASN A 111 -4.63 -8.56 9.92
CA ASN A 111 -5.19 -9.55 9.01
C ASN A 111 -4.90 -10.97 9.57
N PRO A 112 -5.93 -11.76 9.93
CA PRO A 112 -5.73 -13.06 10.57
C PRO A 112 -4.94 -14.04 9.71
N THR A 113 -5.22 -14.07 8.41
CA THR A 113 -4.59 -15.00 7.47
C THR A 113 -3.09 -14.75 7.37
N LEU A 114 -2.70 -13.49 7.23
CA LEU A 114 -1.28 -13.11 7.16
C LEU A 114 -0.58 -13.27 8.50
N ALA A 115 -1.25 -12.92 9.61
CA ALA A 115 -0.70 -13.11 10.94
C ALA A 115 -0.42 -14.59 11.25
N LEU A 116 -1.39 -15.47 10.94
CA LEU A 116 -1.23 -16.91 11.13
C LEU A 116 -0.17 -17.51 10.20
N TYR A 117 -0.03 -17.00 8.97
CA TYR A 117 1.04 -17.40 8.06
C TYR A 117 2.42 -17.17 8.69
N PHE A 118 2.67 -15.94 9.19
CA PHE A 118 3.92 -15.59 9.82
C PHE A 118 4.18 -16.42 11.08
N LEU A 119 3.20 -16.53 11.98
CA LEU A 119 3.31 -17.29 13.22
C LEU A 119 3.63 -18.77 12.96
N LYS A 120 2.96 -19.40 11.98
CA LYS A 120 3.22 -20.79 11.59
C LYS A 120 4.62 -21.00 11.05
N ALA A 121 5.08 -20.10 10.17
CA ALA A 121 6.44 -20.17 9.64
C ALA A 121 7.48 -19.98 10.76
N PHE A 122 7.26 -19.00 11.63
CA PHE A 122 8.19 -18.70 12.71
C PHE A 122 8.26 -19.83 13.74
N GLN A 123 7.12 -20.40 14.13
CA GLN A 123 7.09 -21.56 15.04
C GLN A 123 7.78 -22.78 14.44
N ARG A 124 7.57 -23.07 13.15
CA ARG A 124 8.14 -24.25 12.49
C ARG A 124 9.67 -24.14 12.34
N ASP A 125 10.15 -22.99 11.88
CA ASP A 125 11.54 -22.85 11.42
C ASP A 125 12.42 -22.09 12.43
N CYS A 126 11.83 -21.55 13.51
CA CYS A 126 12.45 -20.63 14.45
C CYS A 126 13.15 -19.44 13.76
N ARG A 127 12.63 -19.06 12.59
CA ARG A 127 13.06 -17.95 11.73
C ARG A 127 11.85 -17.32 11.06
N TYR A 128 11.95 -16.03 10.73
CA TYR A 128 10.87 -15.35 10.00
C TYR A 128 10.70 -15.96 8.61
N PRO A 129 9.49 -15.88 8.02
CA PRO A 129 9.29 -16.30 6.65
C PRO A 129 10.13 -15.42 5.72
N ARG A 130 10.85 -16.07 4.80
CA ARG A 130 11.67 -15.38 3.79
C ARG A 130 10.79 -14.46 2.94
N GLU A 131 9.70 -15.01 2.42
CA GLU A 131 8.64 -14.25 1.77
C GLU A 131 7.67 -13.74 2.83
N ILE A 132 7.49 -12.43 2.98
CA ILE A 132 6.57 -11.88 3.98
C ILE A 132 5.10 -12.09 3.60
N LEU A 133 4.84 -12.48 2.35
CA LEU A 133 3.53 -12.78 1.81
C LEU A 133 3.61 -14.05 0.94
N ASP A 134 2.81 -15.05 1.27
CA ASP A 134 2.61 -16.21 0.41
C ASP A 134 1.77 -15.82 -0.82
N SER A 135 2.19 -16.26 -2.01
CA SER A 135 1.48 -15.95 -3.26
C SER A 135 0.05 -16.46 -3.30
N ASN A 136 -0.29 -17.52 -2.55
CA ASN A 136 -1.65 -18.05 -2.45
C ASN A 136 -2.54 -17.21 -1.50
N LEU A 137 -1.92 -16.39 -0.64
CA LEU A 137 -2.59 -15.47 0.27
C LEU A 137 -2.62 -14.04 -0.29
N ALA A 138 -1.89 -13.80 -1.38
CA ALA A 138 -1.92 -12.54 -2.08
C ALA A 138 -3.35 -12.27 -2.57
N MET A 139 -3.74 -11.00 -2.47
CA MET A 139 -5.04 -10.58 -2.97
C MET A 139 -5.11 -10.82 -4.48
N ASP A 140 -6.28 -11.20 -4.97
CA ASP A 140 -6.55 -11.40 -6.39
C ASP A 140 -6.21 -10.12 -7.20
N ARG A 141 -5.09 -10.18 -7.92
CA ARG A 141 -4.63 -9.10 -8.83
C ARG A 141 -5.66 -8.76 -9.89
N GLY A 142 -6.54 -9.70 -10.26
CA GLY A 142 -7.67 -9.46 -11.15
C GLY A 142 -8.58 -8.34 -10.68
N LYS A 143 -8.77 -8.18 -9.36
CA LYS A 143 -9.57 -7.08 -8.77
C LYS A 143 -8.91 -5.72 -9.00
N MET A 144 -7.60 -5.63 -8.80
CA MET A 144 -6.85 -4.40 -9.05
C MET A 144 -6.87 -4.03 -10.53
N HIS A 145 -6.63 -4.98 -11.43
CA HIS A 145 -6.72 -4.72 -12.87
C HIS A 145 -8.13 -4.31 -13.30
N TYR A 146 -9.17 -4.93 -12.73
CA TYR A 146 -10.55 -4.54 -12.99
C TYR A 146 -10.81 -3.10 -12.57
N ILE A 147 -10.38 -2.70 -11.37
CA ILE A 147 -10.51 -1.33 -10.88
C ILE A 147 -9.69 -0.35 -11.72
N ALA A 148 -8.45 -0.68 -12.07
CA ALA A 148 -7.58 0.17 -12.87
C ALA A 148 -8.16 0.52 -14.25
N ARG A 149 -9.02 -0.35 -14.80
CA ARG A 149 -9.72 -0.14 -16.08
C ARG A 149 -10.99 0.69 -15.96
N MET A 150 -11.48 0.96 -14.76
CA MET A 150 -12.64 1.82 -14.55
C MET A 150 -12.29 3.30 -14.77
N PRO A 151 -13.28 4.13 -15.14
CA PRO A 151 -13.17 5.58 -15.00
C PRO A 151 -12.67 5.93 -13.59
N GLN A 152 -11.74 6.89 -13.49
CA GLN A 152 -11.08 7.32 -12.24
C GLN A 152 -10.22 6.27 -11.52
N GLY A 153 -10.32 4.98 -11.86
CA GLY A 153 -9.64 3.92 -11.11
C GLY A 153 -8.12 3.96 -11.20
N ARG A 154 -7.57 4.21 -12.40
CA ARG A 154 -6.11 4.39 -12.56
C ARG A 154 -5.61 5.59 -11.74
N ALA A 155 -6.27 6.74 -11.85
CA ALA A 155 -5.88 7.94 -11.09
C ALA A 155 -5.92 7.67 -9.58
N LEU A 156 -7.00 7.07 -9.08
CA LEU A 156 -7.14 6.77 -7.66
C LEU A 156 -6.14 5.74 -7.14
N ILE A 157 -5.72 4.77 -7.97
CA ILE A 157 -4.65 3.83 -7.62
C ILE A 157 -3.31 4.56 -7.47
N PHE A 158 -3.02 5.49 -8.37
CA PHE A 158 -1.80 6.30 -8.30
C PHE A 158 -1.85 7.24 -7.09
N ASP A 159 -2.96 7.99 -6.93
CA ASP A 159 -3.16 8.94 -5.84
C ASP A 159 -3.11 8.25 -4.47
N ALA A 160 -3.63 7.03 -4.31
CA ALA A 160 -3.57 6.31 -3.04
C ALA A 160 -2.13 5.88 -2.68
N LEU A 161 -1.25 5.70 -3.66
CA LEU A 161 0.15 5.37 -3.43
C LEU A 161 1.01 6.63 -3.24
N ALA A 162 0.47 7.79 -3.59
CA ALA A 162 1.16 9.06 -3.71
C ALA A 162 0.75 10.01 -2.56
N ASP A 163 1.71 10.66 -1.89
CA ASP A 163 1.49 11.61 -0.76
C ASP A 163 0.88 10.92 0.47
N ASP A 164 0.14 11.66 1.32
CA ASP A 164 -0.56 11.24 2.56
C ASP A 164 -1.36 9.91 2.50
N GLY A 165 -1.42 9.29 1.32
CA GLY A 165 -1.94 7.95 1.06
C GLY A 165 -3.45 7.87 1.24
N SER A 166 -4.13 9.04 1.17
CA SER A 166 -5.49 9.18 1.64
C SER A 166 -6.48 9.56 0.54
N VAL A 167 -7.47 8.68 0.34
CA VAL A 167 -8.58 8.89 -0.57
C VAL A 167 -9.76 9.46 0.21
N ARG A 168 -10.25 10.63 -0.22
CA ARG A 168 -11.30 11.37 0.51
C ARG A 168 -12.64 11.26 -0.20
N ILE A 169 -13.65 10.72 0.49
CA ILE A 169 -15.01 10.53 -0.05
C ILE A 169 -16.06 11.00 0.95
N HIS A 170 -17.26 11.34 0.48
CA HIS A 170 -18.34 11.75 1.39
C HIS A 170 -18.93 10.58 2.18
N LYS A 171 -19.12 9.44 1.53
CA LYS A 171 -19.64 8.21 2.14
C LYS A 171 -19.21 7.01 1.31
N LEU A 172 -19.19 5.85 1.94
CA LEU A 172 -19.10 4.58 1.22
C LEU A 172 -20.39 4.36 0.42
N ALA A 173 -20.26 3.81 -0.78
CA ALA A 173 -21.39 3.27 -1.50
C ALA A 173 -21.94 2.05 -0.75
N ASP A 174 -23.27 1.98 -0.67
CA ASP A 174 -24.03 0.99 0.11
C ASP A 174 -24.61 -0.12 -0.77
N ARG A 175 -24.46 -0.03 -2.10
CA ARG A 175 -24.94 -1.00 -3.09
C ARG A 175 -23.98 -1.13 -4.28
N PHE A 176 -23.77 -2.36 -4.72
CA PHE A 176 -22.97 -2.69 -5.90
C PHE A 176 -23.64 -3.83 -6.67
N GLY A 177 -24.91 -3.69 -7.04
CA GLY A 177 -25.59 -4.75 -7.80
C GLY A 177 -24.89 -4.99 -9.13
N VAL A 178 -25.13 -6.13 -9.77
CA VAL A 178 -24.68 -6.38 -11.15
C VAL A 178 -25.12 -5.23 -12.07
N GLU A 179 -26.35 -4.73 -11.90
CA GLU A 179 -26.86 -3.56 -12.62
C GLU A 179 -26.01 -2.31 -12.36
N ASP A 180 -25.69 -2.04 -11.10
CA ASP A 180 -24.83 -0.92 -10.74
C ASP A 180 -23.43 -1.11 -11.33
N MET A 181 -22.89 -2.34 -11.35
CA MET A 181 -21.56 -2.63 -11.91
C MET A 181 -21.51 -2.36 -13.40
N LEU A 182 -22.59 -2.67 -14.12
CA LEU A 182 -22.69 -2.51 -15.56
C LEU A 182 -23.03 -1.08 -15.99
N HIS A 183 -23.89 -0.39 -15.23
CA HIS A 183 -24.54 0.83 -15.73
C HIS A 183 -24.33 2.08 -14.86
N ALA A 184 -24.11 1.94 -13.55
CA ALA A 184 -23.96 3.12 -12.70
C ALA A 184 -22.68 3.90 -13.02
N PRO A 185 -22.66 5.24 -12.85
CA PRO A 185 -21.44 6.03 -12.95
C PRO A 185 -20.35 5.49 -12.04
N LYS A 186 -19.16 5.30 -12.61
CA LYS A 186 -17.96 4.82 -11.89
C LYS A 186 -17.16 6.02 -11.41
N ASP A 187 -17.77 6.78 -10.50
CA ASP A 187 -17.12 7.95 -9.91
C ASP A 187 -16.09 7.56 -8.84
N THR A 188 -15.39 8.56 -8.30
CA THR A 188 -14.38 8.39 -7.24
C THR A 188 -14.95 7.67 -6.01
N GLY A 189 -16.17 8.02 -5.59
CA GLY A 189 -16.82 7.45 -4.41
C GLY A 189 -17.09 5.96 -4.59
N PHE A 190 -17.59 5.58 -5.76
CA PHE A 190 -17.83 4.20 -6.14
C PHE A 190 -16.53 3.37 -6.14
N VAL A 191 -15.49 3.85 -6.82
CA VAL A 191 -14.22 3.11 -6.95
C VAL A 191 -13.52 2.98 -5.60
N ALA A 192 -13.46 4.07 -4.82
CA ALA A 192 -12.89 4.05 -3.47
C ALA A 192 -13.61 3.07 -2.55
N SER A 193 -14.94 2.98 -2.68
CA SER A 193 -15.74 2.04 -1.90
C SER A 193 -15.48 0.58 -2.31
N LEU A 194 -15.28 0.27 -3.59
CA LEU A 194 -14.84 -1.07 -4.02
C LEU A 194 -13.50 -1.47 -3.41
N LEU A 195 -12.51 -0.57 -3.44
CA LEU A 195 -11.22 -0.79 -2.83
C LEU A 195 -11.35 -1.04 -1.31
N TYR A 196 -12.23 -0.31 -0.64
CA TYR A 196 -12.56 -0.54 0.77
C TYR A 196 -13.14 -1.95 1.00
N TYR A 197 -14.17 -2.36 0.26
CA TYR A 197 -14.79 -3.69 0.45
C TYR A 197 -13.89 -4.85 0.04
N PHE A 198 -12.89 -4.61 -0.82
CA PHE A 198 -11.86 -5.61 -1.13
C PHE A 198 -10.73 -5.66 -0.10
N GLY A 199 -10.74 -4.80 0.92
CA GLY A 199 -9.68 -4.73 1.93
C GLY A 199 -8.36 -4.14 1.38
N ILE A 200 -8.45 -3.37 0.30
CA ILE A 200 -7.33 -2.65 -0.32
C ILE A 200 -7.20 -1.26 0.33
N LEU A 201 -8.33 -0.64 0.65
CA LEU A 201 -8.38 0.55 1.49
C LEU A 201 -9.09 0.24 2.82
N THR A 202 -8.82 1.07 3.81
CA THR A 202 -9.38 0.96 5.16
C THR A 202 -9.73 2.35 5.73
N GLN A 203 -10.49 2.42 6.83
CA GLN A 203 -10.86 3.71 7.43
C GLN A 203 -9.65 4.40 8.05
N GLY A 204 -9.25 5.55 7.50
CA GLY A 204 -8.18 6.45 7.97
C GLY A 204 -8.68 7.58 8.88
N GLY A 205 -9.99 7.87 8.89
CA GLY A 205 -10.59 8.84 9.80
C GLY A 205 -11.61 9.72 9.07
N VAL A 206 -11.85 10.91 9.62
CA VAL A 206 -12.79 11.89 9.04
C VAL A 206 -12.12 13.26 9.00
N THR A 207 -12.26 13.98 7.89
CA THR A 207 -11.75 15.35 7.78
C THR A 207 -12.57 16.31 8.67
N PRO A 208 -12.04 17.51 8.99
CA PRO A 208 -12.81 18.54 9.69
C PRO A 208 -14.11 18.96 8.98
N TYR A 209 -14.26 18.61 7.70
CA TYR A 209 -15.42 18.90 6.87
C TYR A 209 -16.36 17.70 6.69
N GLY A 210 -16.18 16.63 7.46
CA GLY A 210 -17.06 15.46 7.45
C GLY A 210 -16.89 14.52 6.26
N LYS A 211 -15.73 14.54 5.59
CA LYS A 211 -15.39 13.54 4.55
C LYS A 211 -14.67 12.36 5.18
N LEU A 212 -15.04 11.14 4.80
CA LEU A 212 -14.28 9.93 5.11
C LEU A 212 -12.90 10.00 4.47
N ILE A 213 -11.91 9.59 5.22
CA ILE A 213 -10.53 9.41 4.79
C ILE A 213 -10.30 7.90 4.71
N LEU A 214 -9.94 7.40 3.54
CA LEU A 214 -9.57 5.99 3.32
C LEU A 214 -8.08 5.89 3.05
N THR A 215 -7.41 4.89 3.62
CA THR A 215 -5.94 4.74 3.55
C THR A 215 -5.52 3.31 3.25
N ILE A 216 -4.29 3.14 2.77
CA ILE A 216 -3.66 1.82 2.62
C ILE A 216 -3.28 1.29 4.02
N PRO A 217 -3.76 0.10 4.44
CA PRO A 217 -3.62 -0.37 5.82
C PRO A 217 -2.17 -0.73 6.21
N ASN A 218 -1.39 -1.29 5.31
CA ASN A 218 -0.03 -1.79 5.60
C ASN A 218 0.82 -2.00 4.34
N LEU A 219 2.07 -2.42 4.55
CA LEU A 219 3.02 -2.63 3.45
C LEU A 219 2.66 -3.78 2.51
N VAL A 220 1.95 -4.82 2.99
CA VAL A 220 1.48 -5.90 2.11
C VAL A 220 0.52 -5.35 1.06
N ILE A 221 -0.42 -4.49 1.47
CA ILE A 221 -1.33 -3.86 0.52
C ILE A 221 -0.62 -2.79 -0.30
N ARG A 222 0.31 -2.03 0.27
CA ARG A 222 1.11 -1.06 -0.49
C ARG A 222 1.89 -1.71 -1.64
N LYS A 223 2.41 -2.93 -1.43
CA LYS A 223 3.02 -3.75 -2.49
C LYS A 223 2.08 -3.97 -3.65
N LEU A 224 0.82 -4.34 -3.36
CA LEU A 224 -0.18 -4.62 -4.38
C LEU A 224 -0.41 -3.40 -5.29
N TYR A 225 -0.44 -2.19 -4.71
CA TYR A 225 -0.49 -0.94 -5.49
C TYR A 225 0.77 -0.75 -6.35
N ALA A 226 1.96 -0.89 -5.75
CA ALA A 226 3.22 -0.72 -6.45
C ALA A 226 3.37 -1.69 -7.64
N GLU A 227 3.04 -2.98 -7.42
CA GLU A 227 3.04 -4.01 -8.47
C GLU A 227 2.02 -3.71 -9.57
N THR A 228 0.80 -3.31 -9.21
CA THR A 228 -0.25 -2.97 -10.18
C THR A 228 0.18 -1.80 -11.06
N ILE A 229 0.72 -0.73 -10.48
CA ILE A 229 1.19 0.43 -11.23
C ILE A 229 2.35 0.03 -12.16
N ARG A 230 3.29 -0.77 -11.64
CA ARG A 230 4.41 -1.28 -12.43
C ARG A 230 3.93 -2.08 -13.64
N GLU A 231 2.94 -2.96 -13.47
CA GLU A 231 2.35 -3.74 -14.57
C GLU A 231 1.57 -2.88 -15.58
N ILE A 232 0.94 -1.78 -15.12
CA ILE A 232 0.24 -0.82 -16.00
C ILE A 232 1.23 -0.01 -16.85
N LEU A 233 2.39 0.35 -16.28
CA LEU A 233 3.33 1.28 -16.90
C LEU A 233 4.47 0.61 -17.65
N LEU A 234 4.95 -0.54 -17.19
CA LEU A 234 6.14 -1.17 -17.74
C LEU A 234 5.76 -2.39 -18.58
N PRO A 235 6.21 -2.46 -19.85
CA PRO A 235 6.01 -3.63 -20.68
C PRO A 235 6.82 -4.84 -20.16
N GLU A 236 6.28 -6.04 -20.37
CA GLU A 236 6.92 -7.29 -19.97
C GLU A 236 8.25 -7.54 -20.73
N GLY A 237 9.11 -8.38 -20.16
CA GLY A 237 10.35 -8.84 -20.80
C GLY A 237 11.57 -7.98 -20.48
N LYS A 238 12.32 -7.54 -21.50
CA LYS A 238 13.68 -6.96 -21.35
C LYS A 238 13.74 -5.73 -20.45
N GLU A 239 12.68 -4.92 -20.41
CA GLU A 239 12.64 -3.71 -19.58
C GLU A 239 12.52 -4.04 -18.09
N SER A 240 11.80 -5.11 -17.73
CA SER A 240 11.71 -5.61 -16.34
C SER A 240 13.08 -6.06 -15.81
N ASP A 241 13.87 -6.77 -16.63
CA ASP A 241 15.25 -7.16 -16.27
C ASP A 241 16.22 -5.98 -16.17
N MET A 242 15.97 -4.88 -16.88
CA MET A 242 16.75 -3.66 -16.74
C MET A 242 16.46 -2.98 -15.40
N VAL A 243 15.18 -2.84 -15.04
CA VAL A 243 14.77 -2.28 -13.73
C VAL A 243 15.34 -3.09 -12.59
N ARG A 244 15.23 -4.43 -12.66
CA ARG A 244 15.77 -5.31 -11.63
C ARG A 244 17.27 -5.09 -11.43
N ARG A 245 18.06 -5.05 -12.51
CA ARG A 245 19.51 -4.78 -12.43
C ARG A 245 19.83 -3.38 -11.91
N ALA A 246 19.05 -2.37 -12.27
CA ALA A 246 19.23 -1.01 -11.75
C ALA A 246 18.93 -0.93 -10.25
N ALA A 247 17.88 -1.62 -9.80
CA ALA A 247 17.54 -1.73 -8.38
C ALA A 247 18.61 -2.52 -7.60
N ASP A 248 19.09 -3.65 -8.14
CA ASP A 248 20.16 -4.45 -7.52
C ASP A 248 21.46 -3.63 -7.36
N ALA A 249 21.85 -2.85 -8.38
CA ALA A 249 23.01 -1.95 -8.30
C ALA A 249 22.86 -0.90 -7.18
N LEU A 250 21.64 -0.39 -6.96
CA LEU A 250 21.36 0.51 -5.84
C LEU A 250 21.48 -0.23 -4.49
N TYR A 251 20.88 -1.41 -4.36
CA TYR A 251 20.86 -2.18 -3.11
C TYR A 251 22.26 -2.66 -2.69
N GLU A 252 23.06 -3.10 -3.64
CA GLU A 252 24.36 -3.74 -3.40
C GLU A 252 25.51 -2.73 -3.35
N HIS A 253 25.46 -1.69 -4.19
CA HIS A 253 26.59 -0.78 -4.40
C HIS A 253 26.26 0.69 -4.15
N GLY A 254 24.98 1.04 -3.99
CA GLY A 254 24.56 2.43 -3.83
C GLY A 254 24.61 3.22 -5.14
N GLU A 255 24.49 2.55 -6.28
CA GLU A 255 24.52 3.18 -7.60
C GLU A 255 23.09 3.52 -8.05
N ILE A 256 22.66 4.76 -7.83
CA ILE A 256 21.31 5.22 -8.20
C ILE A 256 21.17 5.62 -9.69
N GLN A 257 22.27 5.97 -10.35
CA GLN A 257 22.23 6.52 -11.71
C GLN A 257 21.54 5.61 -12.73
N PRO A 258 21.73 4.27 -12.74
CA PRO A 258 20.99 3.39 -13.66
C PRO A 258 19.47 3.48 -13.50
N LEU A 259 18.99 3.74 -12.28
CA LEU A 259 17.57 3.90 -11.99
C LEU A 259 17.05 5.25 -12.48
N CYS A 260 17.79 6.34 -12.24
CA CYS A 260 17.48 7.67 -12.78
C CYS A 260 17.39 7.65 -14.31
N ASP A 261 18.38 7.03 -14.96
CA ASP A 261 18.42 6.86 -16.41
C ASP A 261 17.20 6.09 -16.94
N PHE A 262 16.78 5.04 -16.24
CA PHE A 262 15.59 4.28 -16.61
C PHE A 262 14.33 5.13 -16.48
N VAL A 263 14.20 5.88 -15.38
CA VAL A 263 13.05 6.75 -15.13
C VAL A 263 12.93 7.81 -16.24
N GLU A 264 14.03 8.49 -16.56
CA GLU A 264 14.08 9.53 -17.59
C GLU A 264 13.80 8.97 -19.00
N LYS A 265 14.48 7.88 -19.38
CA LYS A 265 14.48 7.39 -20.76
C LYS A 265 13.30 6.49 -21.09
N LYS A 266 12.67 5.86 -20.09
CA LYS A 266 11.64 4.83 -20.26
C LYS A 266 10.37 5.16 -19.50
N TYR A 267 10.46 5.30 -18.17
CA TYR A 267 9.26 5.43 -17.32
C TYR A 267 8.43 6.66 -17.70
N PHE A 268 9.06 7.83 -17.82
CA PHE A 268 8.32 9.05 -18.17
C PHE A 268 7.85 9.08 -19.63
N LYS A 269 8.51 8.38 -20.56
CA LYS A 269 8.05 8.32 -21.97
C LYS A 269 6.73 7.58 -22.18
N VAL A 270 6.30 6.78 -21.21
CA VAL A 270 5.00 6.09 -21.24
C VAL A 270 3.86 7.07 -20.97
N PHE A 271 4.14 8.19 -20.29
CA PHE A 271 3.15 9.25 -20.04
C PHE A 271 2.94 10.08 -21.31
N SER A 272 1.69 10.43 -21.61
CA SER A 272 1.38 11.29 -22.74
C SER A 272 1.87 12.72 -22.46
N ASN A 273 2.07 13.55 -23.50
CA ASN A 273 2.43 14.97 -23.32
C ASN A 273 1.47 15.74 -22.38
N ARG A 274 0.21 15.27 -22.26
CA ARG A 274 -0.79 15.85 -21.36
C ARG A 274 -0.55 15.49 -19.89
N ASP A 275 0.01 14.31 -19.63
CA ASP A 275 0.36 13.82 -18.29
C ASP A 275 1.67 14.46 -17.79
N TYR A 276 2.59 14.79 -18.72
CA TYR A 276 3.81 15.56 -18.43
C TYR A 276 3.53 16.98 -17.93
N ALA A 277 2.46 17.61 -18.43
CA ALA A 277 2.06 18.96 -18.00
C ALA A 277 1.61 19.02 -16.53
N SER A 278 1.22 17.88 -15.95
CA SER A 278 0.88 17.71 -14.53
C SER A 278 1.99 17.06 -13.69
N ALA A 279 3.16 16.78 -14.28
CA ALA A 279 4.26 16.14 -13.57
C ALA A 279 4.81 17.05 -12.46
N ASN A 280 5.11 16.44 -11.33
CA ASN A 280 5.56 17.08 -10.11
C ASN A 280 6.45 16.11 -9.30
N GLU A 281 6.91 16.54 -8.12
CA GLU A 281 7.72 15.72 -7.19
C GLU A 281 7.05 14.37 -6.87
N LEU A 282 5.72 14.39 -6.71
CA LEU A 282 4.91 13.22 -6.43
C LEU A 282 4.98 12.15 -7.54
N THR A 283 5.04 12.59 -8.80
CA THR A 283 5.17 11.72 -9.96
C THR A 283 6.51 10.98 -9.95
N VAL A 284 7.60 11.70 -9.62
CA VAL A 284 8.94 11.13 -9.48
C VAL A 284 9.00 10.13 -8.32
N LYS A 285 8.47 10.54 -7.16
CA LYS A 285 8.41 9.69 -5.96
C LYS A 285 7.67 8.38 -6.20
N THR A 286 6.51 8.46 -6.86
CA THR A 286 5.71 7.27 -7.22
C THR A 286 6.48 6.35 -8.17
N ALA A 287 7.22 6.92 -9.13
CA ALA A 287 8.07 6.14 -10.02
C ALA A 287 9.12 5.34 -9.25
N PHE A 288 9.90 5.99 -8.39
CA PHE A 288 10.92 5.30 -7.60
C PHE A 288 10.32 4.27 -6.64
N LEU A 289 9.21 4.60 -5.98
CA LEU A 289 8.53 3.66 -5.08
C LEU A 289 8.11 2.38 -5.82
N THR A 290 7.53 2.50 -7.01
CA THR A 290 7.08 1.33 -7.80
C THR A 290 8.24 0.49 -8.34
N LEU A 291 9.36 1.13 -8.70
CA LEU A 291 10.55 0.47 -9.23
C LEU A 291 11.39 -0.22 -8.15
N LEU A 292 11.40 0.34 -6.93
CA LEU A 292 12.21 -0.13 -5.82
C LEU A 292 11.47 -1.05 -4.84
N PHE A 293 10.16 -1.26 -5.00
CA PHE A 293 9.38 -2.01 -4.01
C PHE A 293 9.91 -3.46 -3.86
N ASN A 294 10.47 -3.77 -2.70
CA ASN A 294 11.06 -5.08 -2.38
C ASN A 294 10.87 -5.41 -0.89
N ASP A 295 9.73 -6.03 -0.57
CA ASP A 295 9.35 -6.47 0.78
C ASP A 295 10.09 -7.75 1.25
N THR A 296 10.77 -8.44 0.34
CA THR A 296 11.64 -9.57 0.70
C THR A 296 12.86 -9.06 1.46
N LEU A 297 13.46 -7.94 1.04
CA LEU A 297 14.68 -7.39 1.65
C LEU A 297 14.41 -6.21 2.60
N TYR A 298 13.40 -5.39 2.30
CA TYR A 298 13.23 -4.08 2.90
C TYR A 298 11.88 -3.90 3.58
N ILE A 299 11.89 -3.10 4.64
CA ILE A 299 10.77 -2.33 5.12
C ILE A 299 10.83 -1.00 4.37
N MET A 300 9.98 -0.85 3.36
CA MET A 300 9.92 0.36 2.54
C MET A 300 8.83 1.29 3.07
N GLU A 301 9.22 2.50 3.48
CA GLU A 301 8.29 3.52 3.94
C GLU A 301 8.47 4.81 3.13
N SER A 302 7.35 5.34 2.63
CA SER A 302 7.24 6.68 2.07
C SER A 302 6.64 7.57 3.14
N GLU A 303 7.25 8.73 3.39
CA GLU A 303 6.80 9.68 4.42
C GLU A 303 6.76 9.10 5.83
N ALA A 304 7.70 8.22 6.15
CA ALA A 304 7.86 7.68 7.50
C ALA A 304 7.80 8.84 8.51
N GLU A 305 6.83 8.82 9.43
CA GLU A 305 6.78 9.75 10.54
C GLU A 305 7.96 9.46 11.46
N ILE A 306 9.12 10.01 11.14
CA ILE A 306 10.29 9.93 12.02
C ILE A 306 10.34 11.25 12.79
N GLU A 307 9.86 11.25 14.02
CA GLU A 307 9.92 12.39 14.94
C GLU A 307 9.49 13.72 14.26
N ARG A 308 8.28 13.77 13.68
CA ARG A 308 7.66 14.96 13.05
C ARG A 308 8.32 15.49 11.77
N GLY A 309 9.01 14.64 11.01
CA GLY A 309 9.41 14.95 9.62
C GLY A 309 9.17 13.74 8.72
N HIS A 310 8.78 13.99 7.47
CA HIS A 310 8.59 12.98 6.43
C HIS A 310 9.83 12.88 5.54
N ALA A 311 10.57 11.77 5.63
CA ALA A 311 11.55 11.41 4.61
C ALA A 311 10.79 10.92 3.37
N ASP A 312 11.20 11.32 2.16
CA ASP A 312 10.39 11.00 1.00
C ASP A 312 10.32 9.50 0.73
N LEU A 313 11.46 8.81 0.76
CA LEU A 313 11.50 7.36 0.62
C LEU A 313 12.65 6.75 1.43
N THR A 314 12.31 5.74 2.23
CA THR A 314 13.27 4.94 2.99
C THR A 314 13.12 3.46 2.66
N LEU A 315 14.25 2.79 2.50
CA LEU A 315 14.34 1.34 2.38
C LEU A 315 15.26 0.86 3.49
N ILE A 316 14.65 0.38 4.58
CA ILE A 316 15.38 -0.14 5.74
C ILE A 316 15.44 -1.66 5.65
N VAL A 317 16.64 -2.23 5.64
CA VAL A 317 16.82 -3.68 5.53
C VAL A 317 16.11 -4.36 6.70
N ARG A 318 15.29 -5.37 6.39
CA ARG A 318 14.57 -6.15 7.41
C ARG A 318 15.56 -6.75 8.42
N PRO A 319 15.23 -6.79 9.72
CA PRO A 319 16.13 -7.32 10.74
C PRO A 319 16.70 -8.72 10.44
N ASP A 320 15.88 -9.62 9.89
CA ASP A 320 16.27 -10.98 9.50
C ASP A 320 17.10 -11.07 8.20
N MET A 321 17.11 -10.00 7.41
CA MET A 321 17.87 -9.89 6.16
C MET A 321 19.23 -9.19 6.37
N ARG A 322 19.52 -8.72 7.59
CA ARG A 322 20.80 -8.05 7.94
C ARG A 322 22.03 -8.94 7.75
N GLN A 323 21.86 -10.25 7.61
CA GLN A 323 22.94 -11.17 7.23
C GLN A 323 23.53 -10.89 5.83
N TYR A 324 22.75 -10.29 4.94
CA TYR A 324 23.21 -9.90 3.60
C TYR A 324 23.88 -8.54 3.63
N ARG A 325 24.85 -8.32 2.72
CA ARG A 325 25.64 -7.08 2.61
C ARG A 325 24.96 -5.99 1.77
N ILE A 326 23.64 -5.90 1.85
CA ILE A 326 22.84 -4.86 1.21
C ILE A 326 22.81 -3.57 2.06
N LEU A 327 22.53 -2.45 1.41
CA LEU A 327 22.54 -1.11 1.98
C LEU A 327 21.13 -0.68 2.39
N ASP A 328 21.02 0.12 3.45
CA ASP A 328 19.81 0.91 3.72
C ASP A 328 19.85 2.15 2.83
N ILE A 329 18.69 2.54 2.29
CA ILE A 329 18.60 3.64 1.33
C ILE A 329 17.66 4.71 1.86
N LEU A 330 18.11 5.97 1.78
CA LEU A 330 17.29 7.16 2.02
C LEU A 330 17.33 8.02 0.75
N ILE A 331 16.17 8.35 0.21
CA ILE A 331 16.04 9.21 -0.97
C ILE A 331 15.17 10.40 -0.62
N GLU A 332 15.64 11.59 -0.98
CA GLU A 332 14.88 12.84 -0.96
C GLU A 332 14.70 13.27 -2.41
N PHE A 333 13.46 13.53 -2.81
CA PHE A 333 13.12 13.99 -4.15
C PHE A 333 12.95 15.51 -4.13
N LYS A 334 13.37 16.18 -5.20
CA LYS A 334 12.99 17.58 -5.42
C LYS A 334 12.60 17.80 -6.87
N PHE A 335 11.56 18.58 -7.07
CA PHE A 335 11.11 18.98 -8.40
C PHE A 335 11.30 20.47 -8.65
N VAL A 336 11.77 20.82 -9.85
CA VAL A 336 11.85 22.19 -10.34
C VAL A 336 10.92 22.31 -11.54
N SER A 337 9.89 23.14 -11.42
CA SER A 337 8.99 23.42 -12.54
C SER A 337 9.63 24.32 -13.60
N LEU A 338 9.06 24.34 -14.81
CA LEU A 338 9.51 25.25 -15.87
C LEU A 338 9.44 26.73 -15.43
N ASP A 339 8.37 27.09 -14.72
CA ASP A 339 8.17 28.43 -14.18
C ASP A 339 9.24 28.79 -13.14
N GLU A 340 9.60 27.86 -12.25
CA GLU A 340 10.68 28.06 -11.28
C GLU A 340 12.06 28.14 -11.93
N ALA A 341 12.28 27.38 -13.00
CA ALA A 341 13.52 27.42 -13.76
C ALA A 341 13.65 28.73 -14.57
N GLY A 342 12.53 29.33 -14.99
CA GLY A 342 12.51 30.52 -15.84
C GLY A 342 12.83 30.24 -17.31
N PHE A 343 12.68 28.98 -17.75
CA PHE A 343 12.96 28.54 -19.12
C PHE A 343 11.77 27.74 -19.67
N ASP A 344 11.59 27.77 -21.00
CA ASP A 344 10.69 26.84 -21.66
C ASP A 344 11.31 25.43 -21.79
N GLY A 345 10.47 24.42 -22.02
CA GLY A 345 10.94 23.03 -22.10
C GLY A 345 11.93 22.77 -23.25
N LYS A 346 11.83 23.50 -24.37
CA LYS A 346 12.71 23.32 -25.53
C LYS A 346 14.10 23.90 -25.29
N ALA A 347 14.20 24.95 -24.48
CA ALA A 347 15.46 25.52 -24.05
C ALA A 347 16.19 24.57 -23.09
N LEU A 348 15.48 24.01 -22.11
CA LEU A 348 16.05 23.05 -21.16
C LEU A 348 16.48 21.74 -21.82
N GLU A 349 15.73 21.23 -22.80
CA GLU A 349 16.07 20.00 -23.53
C GLU A 349 17.43 20.06 -24.25
N LYS A 350 17.89 21.27 -24.60
CA LYS A 350 19.19 21.49 -25.25
C LYS A 350 20.35 21.66 -24.27
N MET A 351 20.06 21.84 -22.98
CA MET A 351 21.08 21.96 -21.95
C MET A 351 21.61 20.58 -21.57
N ASP A 352 22.92 20.47 -21.36
CA ASP A 352 23.48 19.26 -20.77
C ASP A 352 23.23 19.23 -19.24
N THR A 353 23.57 18.09 -18.63
CA THR A 353 23.35 17.87 -17.20
C THR A 353 24.13 18.86 -16.32
N GLU A 354 25.31 19.32 -16.74
CA GLU A 354 26.10 20.29 -15.98
C GLU A 354 25.44 21.67 -16.00
N ALA A 355 24.98 22.12 -17.16
CA ALA A 355 24.24 23.36 -17.32
C ALA A 355 22.92 23.35 -16.53
N LEU A 356 22.17 22.23 -16.56
CA LEU A 356 20.96 22.07 -15.76
C LEU A 356 21.24 22.15 -14.26
N ARG A 357 22.31 21.50 -13.78
CA ARG A 357 22.73 21.56 -12.35
C ARG A 357 23.22 22.94 -11.94
N ALA A 358 23.71 23.75 -12.87
CA ALA A 358 24.16 25.11 -12.61
C ALA A 358 22.99 26.12 -12.44
N LEU A 359 21.76 25.74 -12.81
CA LEU A 359 20.60 26.62 -12.66
C LEU A 359 20.36 27.00 -11.19
N PRO A 360 20.16 28.29 -10.86
CA PRO A 360 19.96 28.72 -9.47
C PRO A 360 18.79 28.03 -8.76
N ALA A 361 17.71 27.74 -9.49
CA ALA A 361 16.55 27.02 -8.96
C ALA A 361 16.91 25.57 -8.57
N VAL A 362 17.68 24.87 -9.40
CA VAL A 362 18.15 23.51 -9.14
C VAL A 362 19.11 23.49 -7.96
N GLN A 363 20.09 24.40 -7.90
CA GLN A 363 21.01 24.50 -6.77
C GLN A 363 20.31 24.81 -5.44
N ARG A 364 19.24 25.61 -5.47
CA ARG A 364 18.44 25.90 -4.28
C ARG A 364 17.75 24.62 -3.77
N LYS A 365 17.05 23.91 -4.65
CA LYS A 365 16.38 22.64 -4.31
C LYS A 365 17.36 21.57 -3.84
N GLN A 366 18.54 21.50 -4.46
CA GLN A 366 19.61 20.61 -4.03
C GLN A 366 20.04 20.87 -2.58
N ARG A 367 20.24 22.14 -2.20
CA ARG A 367 20.55 22.51 -0.80
C ARG A 367 19.43 22.17 0.17
N GLU A 368 18.17 22.36 -0.24
CA GLU A 368 17.01 21.96 0.58
C GLU A 368 16.99 20.45 0.81
N ALA A 369 17.26 19.66 -0.23
CA ALA A 369 17.34 18.19 -0.14
C ALA A 369 18.47 17.74 0.79
N GLU A 370 19.67 18.30 0.64
CA GLU A 370 20.83 17.98 1.48
C GLU A 370 20.57 18.28 2.96
N ALA A 371 19.93 19.40 3.26
CA ALA A 371 19.51 19.73 4.62
C ALA A 371 18.46 18.74 5.17
N GLY A 372 17.48 18.35 4.34
CA GLY A 372 16.51 17.31 4.65
C GLY A 372 17.16 15.98 5.00
N LEU A 373 18.01 15.49 4.09
CA LEU A 373 18.77 14.24 4.25
C LEU A 373 19.62 14.24 5.51
N ALA A 374 20.33 15.33 5.82
CA ALA A 374 21.15 15.41 7.03
C ALA A 374 20.34 15.15 8.31
N ARG A 375 19.15 15.78 8.43
CA ARG A 375 18.25 15.59 9.58
C ARG A 375 17.74 14.15 9.67
N TYR A 376 17.33 13.55 8.54
CA TYR A 376 16.81 12.18 8.54
C TYR A 376 17.88 11.14 8.83
N ARG A 377 19.09 11.33 8.30
CA ARG A 377 20.24 10.47 8.63
C ARG A 377 20.50 10.45 10.13
N GLU A 378 20.49 11.60 10.80
CA GLU A 378 20.67 11.69 12.25
C GLU A 378 19.59 10.91 13.00
N LYS A 379 18.32 11.07 12.62
CA LYS A 379 17.19 10.35 13.22
C LYS A 379 17.28 8.84 13.01
N LEU A 380 17.58 8.38 11.79
CA LEU A 380 17.74 6.96 11.49
C LEU A 380 18.93 6.36 12.24
N ASN A 381 20.06 7.06 12.32
CA ASN A 381 21.20 6.61 13.12
C ASN A 381 20.87 6.55 14.61
N ARG A 382 20.05 7.46 15.17
CA ARG A 382 19.57 7.34 16.55
C ARG A 382 18.67 6.12 16.76
N LYS A 383 17.77 5.81 15.81
CA LYS A 383 16.84 4.68 15.91
C LYS A 383 17.54 3.33 15.75
N PHE A 384 18.43 3.21 14.75
CA PHE A 384 19.00 1.93 14.33
C PHE A 384 20.47 1.74 14.76
N GLY A 385 21.19 2.79 15.13
CA GLY A 385 22.59 2.70 15.55
C GLY A 385 23.49 2.02 14.52
N ASP A 386 24.42 1.20 15.00
CA ASP A 386 25.48 0.59 14.20
C ASP A 386 25.00 -0.49 13.21
N VAL A 387 23.75 -0.96 13.32
CA VAL A 387 23.21 -1.94 12.34
C VAL A 387 22.82 -1.29 11.00
N LEU A 388 22.73 0.04 10.97
CA LEU A 388 22.32 0.81 9.80
C LEU A 388 23.49 1.04 8.83
N ARG A 389 23.31 0.61 7.58
CA ARG A 389 24.27 0.78 6.47
C ARG A 389 23.70 1.78 5.46
N LEU A 390 23.54 3.02 5.90
CA LEU A 390 22.79 4.04 5.16
C LEU A 390 23.58 4.66 4.01
N LYS A 391 22.97 4.67 2.82
CA LYS A 391 23.30 5.57 1.71
C LYS A 391 22.15 6.54 1.47
N SER A 392 22.50 7.78 1.15
CA SER A 392 21.54 8.87 0.99
C SER A 392 21.68 9.51 -0.38
N PHE A 393 20.54 9.80 -1.02
CA PHE A 393 20.48 10.33 -2.37
C PHE A 393 19.51 11.50 -2.42
N SER A 394 19.89 12.55 -3.15
CA SER A 394 18.99 13.60 -3.60
C SER A 394 18.73 13.38 -5.10
N VAL A 395 17.46 13.32 -5.49
CA VAL A 395 17.03 13.08 -6.88
C VAL A 395 16.26 14.27 -7.42
#